data_AF-A0A5R9M642-F1
#
_entry.id   AF-A0A5R9M642-F1
#
_cell.length_a   1.000
_cell.length_b   1.000
_cell.length_c   1.000
_cell.angle_alpha   90.00
_cell.angle_beta   90.00
_cell.angle_gamma   90.00
#
_symmetry.space_group_name_H-M   'P 1'
#
loop_
_entity.id
_entity.type
_entity.pdbx_description
1 polymer ?
#
loop_
_entity_poly.entity_id
_entity_poly.type
_entity_poly.pdbx_seq_one_letter_code
_entity_poly.pdbx_strand_id
1 'polypeptide(L)'
;MRSKGFFWLATRPHVTGPWSQAGSVARFERSGARDAETTQGQGLVFIGTGLRVEALQAAVADCLMADGETLPPGDPFPAWDTFGIEETCEDEHLEPVPQT
;
A
#
# COMPACT_ATOMS: atom_id res chain seq x y z
N MET A 1 -10.36 -5.01 17.97
CA MET A 1 -10.38 -5.02 16.49
C MET A 1 -8.96 -4.97 15.95
N ARG A 2 -8.67 -5.73 14.90
CA ARG A 2 -7.42 -5.65 14.13
C ARG A 2 -7.74 -5.41 12.66
N SER A 3 -6.80 -4.85 11.92
CA SER A 3 -6.88 -4.79 10.47
C SER A 3 -5.50 -4.87 9.82
N LYS A 4 -5.46 -5.39 8.60
CA LYS A 4 -4.23 -5.60 7.81
C LYS A 4 -4.50 -5.42 6.33
N GLY A 5 -3.48 -5.10 5.55
CA GLY A 5 -3.62 -5.06 4.09
C GLY A 5 -2.53 -4.27 3.40
N PHE A 6 -2.82 -3.86 2.18
CA PHE A 6 -1.95 -3.00 1.37
C PHE A 6 -2.76 -1.87 0.76
N PHE A 7 -2.16 -0.69 0.68
CA PHE A 7 -2.75 0.52 0.11
C PHE A 7 -1.66 1.33 -0.61
N TRP A 8 -2.09 2.29 -1.42
CA TRP A 8 -1.23 3.35 -1.94
C TRP A 8 -1.88 4.70 -1.65
N LEU A 9 -1.07 5.75 -1.69
CA LEU A 9 -1.53 7.11 -1.44
C LEU A 9 -1.58 7.86 -2.76
N ALA A 10 -2.63 8.66 -2.96
CA ALA A 10 -2.76 9.50 -4.15
C ALA A 10 -1.60 10.52 -4.26
N THR A 11 -1.07 10.97 -3.13
CA THR A 11 0.13 11.84 -3.05
C THR A 11 1.44 11.13 -3.35
N ARG A 12 1.46 9.78 -3.34
CA ARG A 12 2.64 8.93 -3.54
C ARG A 12 2.27 7.69 -4.38
N PRO A 13 1.86 7.85 -5.65
CA PRO A 13 1.24 6.78 -6.44
C PRO A 13 2.20 5.61 -6.75
N HIS A 14 3.51 5.84 -6.67
CA HIS A 14 4.54 4.85 -6.99
C HIS A 14 5.01 4.00 -5.80
N VAL A 15 4.28 4.05 -4.68
CA VAL A 15 4.69 3.37 -3.44
C VAL A 15 3.54 2.56 -2.87
N THR A 16 3.84 1.31 -2.52
CA THR A 16 2.91 0.43 -1.78
C THR A 16 3.22 0.47 -0.28
N GLY A 17 2.18 0.74 0.51
CA GLY A 17 2.21 0.78 1.97
C GLY A 17 1.48 -0.41 2.60
N PRO A 18 2.15 -1.22 3.44
CA PRO A 18 1.50 -2.15 4.35
C PRO A 18 0.67 -1.41 5.39
N TRP A 19 -0.55 -1.91 5.61
CA TRP A 19 -1.42 -1.53 6.70
C TRP A 19 -1.34 -2.58 7.80
N SER A 20 -1.09 -2.16 9.04
CA SER A 20 -1.16 -3.04 10.21
C SER A 20 -1.70 -2.28 11.42
N GLN A 21 -2.84 -2.72 11.95
CA GLN A 21 -3.50 -2.06 13.07
C GLN A 21 -3.99 -3.07 14.11
N ALA A 22 -3.84 -2.72 15.38
CA ALA A 22 -4.34 -3.45 16.52
C ALA A 22 -4.83 -2.48 17.61
N GLY A 23 -6.12 -2.53 17.94
CA GLY A 23 -6.72 -1.57 18.88
C GLY A 23 -6.58 -0.13 18.38
N SER A 24 -6.04 0.77 19.20
CA SER A 24 -5.80 2.17 18.82
C SER A 24 -4.46 2.39 18.09
N VAL A 25 -3.65 1.35 17.91
CA VAL A 25 -2.29 1.48 17.35
C VAL A 25 -2.30 1.02 15.90
N ALA A 26 -1.78 1.86 15.01
CA ALA A 26 -1.57 1.55 13.60
C ALA A 26 -0.11 1.82 13.21
N ARG A 27 0.39 1.03 12.26
CA ARG A 27 1.72 1.18 11.68
C ARG A 27 1.61 1.10 10.16
N PHE A 28 2.34 2.00 9.51
CA PHE A 28 2.42 2.11 8.07
C PHE A 28 3.89 2.28 7.69
N GLU A 29 4.39 1.38 6.85
CA GLU A 29 5.78 1.34 6.39
C GLU A 29 5.81 1.33 4.87
N ARG A 30 7.00 1.48 4.26
CA ARG A 30 7.20 1.24 2.82
C ARG A 30 7.44 -0.26 2.61
N SER A 31 6.77 -0.87 1.62
CA SER A 31 7.00 -2.29 1.28
C SER A 31 7.37 -2.55 -0.17
N GLY A 32 7.17 -1.60 -1.08
CA GLY A 32 7.51 -1.82 -2.50
C GLY A 32 7.26 -0.60 -3.38
N ALA A 33 7.81 -0.66 -4.59
CA ALA A 33 7.52 0.28 -5.68
C ALA A 33 6.26 -0.18 -6.43
N ARG A 34 5.59 0.78 -7.08
CA ARG A 34 4.44 0.54 -7.97
C ARG A 34 4.64 1.35 -9.25
N ASP A 35 4.32 0.75 -10.39
CA ASP A 35 4.28 1.38 -11.71
C ASP A 35 2.86 1.30 -12.32
N ALA A 36 2.73 1.73 -13.58
CA ALA A 36 1.46 1.73 -14.29
C ALA A 36 1.00 0.31 -14.68
N GLU A 37 1.94 -0.62 -14.78
CA GLU A 37 1.79 -2.01 -15.18
C GLU A 37 1.39 -2.91 -14.00
N THR A 38 1.58 -2.44 -12.76
CA THR A 38 1.24 -3.16 -11.54
C THR A 38 -0.26 -3.46 -11.48
N THR A 39 -0.62 -4.73 -11.70
CA THR A 39 -2.00 -5.23 -11.63
C THR A 39 -2.48 -5.50 -10.20
N GLN A 40 -1.58 -5.45 -9.21
CA GLN A 40 -1.94 -5.70 -7.82
C GLN A 40 -2.82 -4.57 -7.26
N GLY A 41 -4.00 -4.93 -6.77
CA GLY A 41 -4.95 -4.00 -6.18
C GLY A 41 -4.65 -3.64 -4.72
N GLN A 42 -5.43 -2.70 -4.17
CA GLN A 42 -5.44 -2.35 -2.75
C GLN A 42 -6.52 -3.15 -2.04
N GLY A 43 -6.31 -3.43 -0.76
CA GLY A 43 -7.29 -4.15 0.02
C GLY A 43 -6.93 -4.17 1.49
N LEU A 44 -7.96 -3.99 2.33
CA LEU A 44 -7.87 -4.07 3.78
C LEU A 44 -8.78 -5.19 4.29
N VAL A 45 -8.28 -5.95 5.25
CA VAL A 45 -9.00 -6.99 5.97
C VAL A 45 -9.23 -6.51 7.39
N PHE A 46 -10.48 -6.57 7.86
CA PHE A 46 -10.88 -6.24 9.23
C PHE A 46 -11.22 -7.51 10.01
N ILE A 47 -10.74 -7.61 11.24
CA ILE A 47 -10.87 -8.79 12.10
C ILE A 47 -11.43 -8.35 13.46
N GLY A 48 -12.60 -8.89 13.81
CA GLY A 48 -13.28 -8.61 15.07
C GLY A 48 -14.69 -9.20 15.11
N THR A 49 -15.36 -9.04 16.25
CA THR A 49 -16.76 -9.39 16.46
C THR A 49 -17.65 -8.15 16.32
N GLY A 50 -18.89 -8.31 15.85
CA GLY A 50 -19.83 -7.19 15.71
C GLY A 50 -19.41 -6.12 14.68
N LEU A 51 -18.63 -6.50 13.67
CA LEU A 51 -18.21 -5.58 12.62
C LEU A 51 -19.43 -5.09 11.83
N ARG A 52 -19.53 -3.77 11.65
CA ARG A 52 -20.53 -3.15 10.76
C ARG A 52 -19.96 -3.10 9.35
N VAL A 53 -20.17 -4.16 8.58
CA VAL A 53 -19.54 -4.37 7.27
C VAL A 53 -19.82 -3.21 6.31
N GLU A 54 -21.08 -2.83 6.14
CA GLU A 54 -21.49 -1.72 5.25
C GLU A 54 -20.83 -0.39 5.64
N ALA A 55 -20.77 -0.09 6.94
CA ALA A 55 -20.13 1.13 7.42
C ALA A 55 -18.62 1.12 7.21
N LEU A 56 -17.97 -0.04 7.34
CA LEU A 56 -16.53 -0.18 7.05
C LEU A 56 -16.24 -0.06 5.56
N GLN A 57 -17.07 -0.68 4.71
CA GLN A 57 -16.94 -0.58 3.26
C GLN A 57 -17.14 0.85 2.77
N ALA A 58 -18.19 1.54 3.24
CA ALA A 58 -18.42 2.94 2.94
C ALA A 58 -17.22 3.81 3.36
N ALA A 59 -16.73 3.65 4.59
CA ALA A 59 -15.60 4.43 5.08
C ALA A 59 -14.31 4.23 4.27
N VAL A 60 -14.04 3.02 3.77
CA VAL A 60 -12.88 2.77 2.90
C VAL A 60 -13.12 3.27 1.48
N ALA A 61 -14.34 3.14 0.96
CA ALA A 61 -14.72 3.65 -0.36
C ALA A 61 -14.62 5.18 -0.44
N ASP A 62 -15.02 5.88 0.63
CA ASP A 62 -14.92 7.34 0.75
C ASP A 62 -13.47 7.85 0.73
N CYS A 63 -12.47 6.98 0.91
CA CYS A 63 -11.05 7.32 0.79
C CYS A 63 -10.49 7.16 -0.63
N LEU A 64 -11.27 6.63 -1.58
CA LEU A 64 -10.82 6.44 -2.96
C LEU A 64 -10.94 7.76 -3.73
N MET A 65 -9.88 8.13 -4.45
CA MET A 65 -9.89 9.28 -5.35
C MET A 65 -10.80 9.01 -6.55
N ALA A 66 -11.63 9.99 -6.91
CA ALA A 66 -12.35 9.99 -8.18
C ALA A 66 -11.53 10.68 -9.29
N ASP A 67 -11.88 10.40 -10.55
CA ASP A 67 -11.24 11.05 -11.70
C ASP A 67 -11.44 12.57 -11.65
N GLY A 68 -10.34 13.32 -11.82
CA GLY A 68 -10.35 14.79 -11.81
C GLY A 68 -10.43 15.44 -10.44
N GLU A 69 -10.45 14.67 -9.36
CA GLU A 69 -10.36 15.19 -8.00
C GLU A 69 -8.96 15.75 -7.71
N THR A 70 -8.91 16.88 -6.98
CA THR A 70 -7.63 17.48 -6.57
C THR A 70 -7.10 16.77 -5.34
N LEU A 71 -5.78 16.51 -5.31
CA LEU A 71 -5.13 15.92 -4.15
C LEU A 71 -5.37 16.76 -2.88
N PRO A 72 -5.59 16.10 -1.72
CA PRO A 72 -5.71 16.82 -0.46
C PRO A 72 -4.41 17.58 -0.14
N PRO A 73 -4.49 18.75 0.53
CA PRO A 73 -3.34 19.63 0.76
C PRO A 73 -2.34 19.10 1.80
N GLY A 74 -2.53 17.89 2.32
CA GLY A 74 -1.66 17.28 3.31
C GLY A 74 -1.74 15.76 3.30
N ASP A 75 -0.62 15.12 3.63
CA ASP A 75 -0.48 13.67 3.72
C ASP A 75 -0.19 13.30 5.20
N PRO A 76 -1.16 12.72 5.93
CA PRO A 76 -1.01 12.42 7.35
C PRO A 76 -0.18 11.15 7.62
N PHE A 77 0.24 10.43 6.58
CA PHE A 77 1.03 9.21 6.74
C PHE A 77 2.50 9.55 6.99
N PRO A 78 3.23 8.67 7.72
CA PRO A 78 4.67 8.83 7.93
C PRO A 78 5.39 9.09 6.60
N ALA A 79 6.40 9.97 6.60
CA ALA A 79 7.26 10.13 5.45
C ALA A 79 7.95 8.79 5.18
N TRP A 80 7.75 8.26 3.97
CA TRP A 80 8.47 7.08 3.50
C TRP A 80 9.57 7.58 2.58
N ASP A 81 10.82 7.22 2.84
CA ASP A 81 11.89 7.53 1.91
C ASP A 81 11.59 6.84 0.58
N THR A 82 11.44 7.61 -0.49
CA THR A 82 11.17 7.11 -1.86
C THR A 82 12.43 6.99 -2.71
N PHE A 83 13.59 7.38 -2.19
CA PHE A 83 14.87 7.17 -2.87
C PHE A 83 15.03 5.67 -3.21
N GLY A 84 15.36 5.37 -4.47
CA GLY A 84 15.55 3.99 -4.99
C GLY A 84 14.35 3.30 -5.64
N ILE A 85 13.21 3.97 -5.90
CA ILE A 85 12.12 3.39 -6.72
C ILE A 85 12.46 3.19 -8.20
N GLU A 86 13.59 3.75 -8.69
CA GLU A 86 14.13 3.50 -10.04
C GLU A 86 15.20 2.40 -10.08
N GLU A 87 15.52 1.76 -8.95
CA GLU A 87 16.32 0.55 -8.98
C GLU A 87 15.36 -0.60 -9.30
N THR A 88 14.99 -0.69 -10.59
CA THR A 88 14.58 -1.95 -11.20
C THR A 88 15.53 -3.00 -10.66
N CYS A 89 15.01 -4.03 -9.98
CA CYS A 89 15.83 -5.18 -9.66
C CYS A 89 16.49 -5.61 -10.96
N GLU A 90 17.79 -5.33 -11.12
CA GLU A 90 18.58 -6.03 -12.11
C GLU A 90 18.42 -7.49 -11.72
N ASP A 91 17.67 -8.23 -12.55
CA ASP A 91 17.65 -9.67 -12.53
C ASP A 91 19.10 -10.12 -12.34
N GLU A 92 19.47 -10.59 -11.14
CA GLU A 92 20.61 -11.47 -11.00
C GLU A 92 20.22 -12.73 -11.77
N HIS A 93 20.47 -12.67 -13.08
CA HIS A 93 20.53 -13.81 -13.96
C HIS A 93 21.66 -14.67 -13.39
N LEU A 94 21.28 -15.59 -12.50
CA LEU A 94 22.17 -16.60 -11.95
C LEU A 94 22.71 -17.41 -13.13
N GLU A 95 23.90 -17.01 -13.62
CA GLU A 95 24.66 -17.77 -14.60
C GLU A 95 24.83 -19.20 -14.06
N PRO A 96 24.52 -20.25 -14.85
CA PRO A 96 24.67 -21.62 -14.39
C PRO A 96 26.15 -21.92 -14.16
N VAL A 97 26.48 -22.34 -12.93
CA VAL A 97 27.82 -22.80 -12.54
C VAL A 97 28.29 -23.90 -13.51
N PRO A 98 29.46 -23.76 -14.16
CA PRO A 98 29.99 -24.83 -15.00
C PRO A 98 30.37 -26.02 -14.12
N GLN A 99 29.76 -27.17 -14.40
CA GLN A 99 30.12 -28.44 -13.76
C GLN A 99 31.49 -28.88 -14.26
N THR A 100 32.41 -29.14 -13.34
CA THR A 100 33.70 -29.80 -13.61
C THR A 100 33.59 -31.27 -13.27
#